data_AF-X0XVG4-F1
#
_entry.id   AF-X0XVG4-F1
#
_cell.length_a   1.000
_cell.length_b   1.000
_cell.length_c   1.000
_cell.angle_alpha   90.00
_cell.angle_beta   90.00
_cell.angle_gamma   90.00
#
_symmetry.space_group_name_H-M   'P 1'
#
loop_
_entity.id
_entity.type
_entity.pdbx_description
1 polymer ?
#
loop_
_entity_poly.entity_id
_entity_poly.type
_entity_poly.pdbx_seq_one_letter_code
_entity_poly.pdbx_strand_id
1 'polypeptide(L)'
;MSIPFETYPRYIEPGFTPFDPVELARRTEEIVCRGDRRKYTKFYCTGVYGGIATGFACGCCLRCIFCWVNWSRDFPEKYGSFRSPAEAFYQLSRVARKARVNQLRISGAEPTLGKSHLLGLLAKVDSSPFRLLILEINGILIGADPDYARQIARFKKVHTRVSLKAGTPEAFTSKTGAKPESFELPFQGIVNLLKAGASFH
;
A
#
# COMPACT_ATOMS: atom_id res chain seq x y z
N MET A 1 -22.94 3.62 -10.44
CA MET A 1 -23.01 2.52 -11.43
C MET A 1 -21.71 1.74 -11.35
N SER A 2 -21.77 0.46 -11.00
CA SER A 2 -20.60 -0.42 -10.93
C SER A 2 -20.08 -0.69 -12.34
N ILE A 3 -18.84 -0.28 -12.61
CA ILE A 3 -18.16 -0.56 -13.89
C ILE A 3 -18.02 -2.09 -14.04
N PRO A 4 -18.30 -2.69 -15.21
CA PRO A 4 -18.22 -4.13 -15.40
C PRO A 4 -16.85 -4.68 -14.99
N PHE A 5 -16.85 -5.75 -14.20
CA PHE A 5 -15.65 -6.39 -13.65
C PHE A 5 -14.69 -6.88 -14.75
N GLU A 6 -15.20 -7.12 -15.95
CA GLU A 6 -14.47 -7.52 -17.16
C GLU A 6 -13.44 -6.46 -17.64
N THR A 7 -13.60 -5.20 -17.23
CA THR A 7 -12.71 -4.09 -17.61
C THR A 7 -11.66 -3.74 -16.55
N TYR A 8 -11.57 -4.50 -15.46
CA TYR A 8 -10.58 -4.23 -14.40
C TYR A 8 -9.19 -4.66 -14.87
N PRO A 9 -8.20 -3.75 -14.97
CA PRO A 9 -6.85 -4.11 -15.37
C PRO A 9 -6.27 -5.17 -14.44
N ARG A 10 -5.99 -6.37 -14.94
CA ARG A 10 -5.35 -7.46 -14.20
C ARG A 10 -3.85 -7.44 -14.48
N TYR A 11 -3.17 -8.59 -14.44
CA TYR A 11 -1.78 -8.67 -14.89
C TYR A 11 -1.68 -8.20 -16.36
N ILE A 12 -0.53 -7.65 -16.73
CA ILE A 12 -0.31 -7.16 -18.09
C ILE A 12 0.16 -8.28 -19.00
N GLU A 13 -0.27 -8.23 -20.26
CA GLU A 13 0.12 -9.12 -21.35
C GLU A 13 0.79 -8.29 -22.47
N PRO A 14 1.55 -8.90 -23.39
CA PRO A 14 2.05 -8.19 -24.56
C PRO A 14 0.92 -7.47 -25.32
N GLY A 15 1.13 -6.20 -25.67
CA GLY A 15 0.11 -5.38 -26.33
C GLY A 15 -0.93 -4.75 -25.39
N PHE A 16 -0.70 -4.77 -24.06
CA PHE A 16 -1.58 -4.09 -23.10
C PHE A 16 -1.76 -2.59 -23.43
N THR A 17 -2.94 -2.07 -23.10
CA THR A 17 -3.20 -0.62 -23.11
C THR A 17 -2.86 -0.02 -21.74
N PRO A 18 -2.00 1.02 -21.65
CA PRO A 18 -1.69 1.66 -20.37
C PRO A 18 -2.93 2.22 -19.67
N PHE A 19 -3.00 2.04 -18.36
CA PHE A 19 -4.13 2.51 -17.54
C PHE A 19 -3.72 3.66 -16.62
N ASP A 20 -4.72 4.44 -16.20
CA ASP A 20 -4.53 5.44 -15.14
C ASP A 20 -4.46 4.73 -13.77
N PRO A 21 -3.33 4.82 -13.04
CA PRO A 21 -3.18 4.17 -11.75
C PRO A 21 -3.99 4.84 -10.63
N VAL A 22 -4.37 6.12 -10.75
CA VAL A 22 -5.23 6.80 -9.77
C VAL A 22 -6.66 6.29 -9.90
N GLU A 23 -7.18 6.16 -11.12
CA GLU A 23 -8.50 5.56 -11.34
C GLU A 23 -8.50 4.06 -10.96
N LEU A 24 -7.42 3.33 -11.26
CA LEU A 24 -7.30 1.94 -10.82
C LEU A 24 -7.26 1.83 -9.29
N ALA A 25 -6.62 2.77 -8.59
CA ALA A 25 -6.65 2.82 -7.13
C ALA A 25 -8.09 2.94 -6.61
N ARG A 26 -8.87 3.89 -7.15
CA ARG A 26 -10.28 4.10 -6.81
C ARG A 26 -11.12 2.83 -7.02
N ARG A 27 -10.99 2.19 -8.19
CA ARG A 27 -11.69 0.92 -8.50
C ARG A 27 -11.24 -0.23 -7.59
N THR A 28 -9.96 -0.28 -7.23
CA THR A 28 -9.44 -1.31 -6.33
C THR A 28 -9.98 -1.11 -4.91
N GLU A 29 -10.10 0.13 -4.43
CA GLU A 29 -10.70 0.46 -3.13
C GLU A 29 -12.12 -0.07 -3.00
N GLU A 30 -12.95 0.04 -4.04
CA GLU A 30 -14.31 -0.53 -4.06
C GLU A 30 -14.33 -2.05 -3.82
N ILE A 31 -13.25 -2.75 -4.17
CA ILE A 31 -13.11 -4.21 -4.00
C ILE A 31 -12.49 -4.57 -2.64
N VAL A 32 -11.49 -3.81 -2.20
CA VAL A 32 -10.66 -4.15 -1.03
C VAL A 32 -11.02 -3.42 0.26
N CYS A 33 -11.89 -2.42 0.19
CA CYS A 33 -12.33 -1.63 1.35
C CYS A 33 -13.85 -1.72 1.54
N ARG A 34 -14.30 -1.70 2.80
CA ARG A 34 -15.72 -1.63 3.22
C ARG A 34 -15.83 -0.85 4.52
N GLY A 35 -16.34 0.37 4.46
CA GLY A 35 -16.30 1.29 5.60
C GLY A 35 -14.84 1.55 6.03
N ASP A 36 -14.53 1.32 7.30
CA ASP A 36 -13.16 1.40 7.83
C ASP A 36 -12.36 0.10 7.65
N ARG A 37 -12.93 -0.94 7.05
CA ARG A 37 -12.28 -2.26 6.93
C ARG A 37 -11.54 -2.37 5.62
N ARG A 38 -10.40 -3.08 5.65
CA ARG A 38 -9.58 -3.38 4.47
C ARG A 38 -9.21 -4.87 4.40
N LYS A 39 -9.09 -5.42 3.19
CA LYS A 39 -8.59 -6.77 2.96
C LYS A 39 -7.08 -6.90 3.20
N TYR A 40 -6.72 -7.91 3.99
CA TYR A 40 -5.35 -8.42 4.16
C TYR A 40 -5.28 -9.89 3.79
N THR A 41 -4.15 -10.32 3.23
CA THR A 41 -3.95 -11.73 2.85
C THR A 41 -3.34 -12.54 3.98
N LYS A 42 -2.34 -12.00 4.68
CA LYS A 42 -1.57 -12.70 5.72
C LYS A 42 -1.03 -11.74 6.76
N PHE A 43 -0.72 -12.30 7.93
CA PHE A 43 0.06 -11.64 8.99
C PHE A 43 1.10 -12.64 9.51
N TYR A 44 2.39 -12.33 9.39
CA TYR A 44 3.47 -13.17 9.93
C TYR A 44 4.77 -12.37 10.12
N CYS A 45 5.70 -12.93 10.89
CA CYS A 45 7.01 -12.30 11.11
C CYS A 45 7.95 -12.67 9.96
N THR A 46 8.58 -11.67 9.35
CA THR A 46 9.58 -11.87 8.30
C THR A 46 10.98 -11.59 8.85
N GLY A 47 12.00 -12.30 8.36
CA GLY A 47 13.40 -12.11 8.80
C GLY A 47 14.08 -10.81 8.35
N VAL A 48 13.44 -10.02 7.48
CA VAL A 48 13.98 -8.71 7.09
C VAL A 48 13.96 -7.73 8.28
N TYR A 49 14.82 -6.71 8.24
CA TYR A 49 15.00 -5.73 9.33
C TYR A 49 15.37 -6.35 10.69
N GLY A 50 15.97 -7.54 10.71
CA GLY A 50 16.27 -8.24 11.96
C GLY A 50 15.05 -8.87 12.62
N GLY A 51 13.93 -9.01 11.89
CA GLY A 51 12.68 -9.56 12.40
C GLY A 51 11.60 -8.48 12.52
N ILE A 52 10.53 -8.60 11.73
CA ILE A 52 9.45 -7.61 11.69
C ILE A 52 8.08 -8.27 11.49
N ALA A 53 7.10 -7.88 12.32
CA ALA A 53 5.73 -8.36 12.18
C ALA A 53 5.05 -7.66 11.01
N THR A 54 4.70 -8.42 9.97
CA THR A 54 4.24 -7.85 8.71
C THR A 54 2.78 -8.21 8.42
N GLY A 55 1.98 -7.21 8.09
CA GLY A 55 0.65 -7.36 7.49
C GLY A 55 0.73 -7.15 5.98
N PHE A 56 0.19 -8.11 5.21
CA PHE A 56 0.23 -8.09 3.75
C PHE A 56 -1.10 -7.61 3.19
N ALA A 57 -1.10 -6.41 2.62
CA ALA A 57 -2.26 -5.78 2.02
C ALA A 57 -2.70 -6.53 0.74
N CYS A 58 -4.01 -6.49 0.45
CA CYS A 58 -4.63 -6.98 -0.79
C CYS A 58 -4.95 -5.81 -1.73
N GLY A 59 -4.83 -6.02 -3.06
CA GLY A 59 -5.10 -5.03 -4.10
C GLY A 59 -4.02 -3.95 -4.26
N CYS A 60 -3.67 -3.66 -5.52
CA CYS A 60 -2.70 -2.63 -5.89
C CYS A 60 -3.20 -1.83 -7.09
N CYS A 61 -2.70 -0.61 -7.27
CA CYS A 61 -2.98 0.23 -8.43
C CYS A 61 -1.89 0.21 -9.51
N LEU A 62 -0.92 -0.71 -9.41
CA LEU A 62 0.09 -1.00 -10.43
C LEU A 62 0.10 -2.50 -10.77
N ARG A 63 0.63 -2.84 -11.92
CA ARG A 63 0.74 -4.21 -12.46
C ARG A 63 2.18 -4.56 -12.81
N CYS A 64 3.07 -4.33 -11.84
CA CYS A 64 4.50 -4.53 -12.02
C CYS A 64 4.83 -5.95 -12.52
N ILE A 65 5.51 -6.09 -13.65
CA ILE A 65 5.88 -7.42 -14.20
C ILE A 65 6.80 -8.21 -13.27
N PHE A 66 7.56 -7.52 -12.40
CA PHE A 66 8.47 -8.09 -11.41
C PHE A 66 7.88 -8.12 -9.99
N CYS A 67 6.55 -8.10 -9.85
CA CYS A 67 5.92 -8.01 -8.53
C CYS A 67 6.06 -9.31 -7.73
N TRP A 68 6.41 -9.18 -6.45
CA TRP A 68 6.50 -10.28 -5.49
C TRP A 68 5.16 -10.58 -4.78
N VAL A 69 4.12 -9.79 -5.06
CA VAL A 69 2.78 -10.03 -4.53
C VAL A 69 2.10 -11.08 -5.39
N ASN A 70 1.46 -12.05 -4.74
CA ASN A 70 0.71 -13.09 -5.42
C ASN A 70 -0.57 -12.54 -6.12
N TRP A 71 -1.40 -13.45 -6.61
CA TRP A 71 -2.67 -13.18 -7.29
C TRP A 71 -3.64 -12.25 -6.56
N SER A 72 -3.46 -11.99 -5.25
CA SER A 72 -4.23 -10.96 -4.51
C SER A 72 -4.05 -9.54 -5.02
N ARG A 73 -3.01 -9.28 -5.82
CA ARG A 73 -2.84 -8.02 -6.54
C ARG A 73 -3.85 -7.85 -7.67
N ASP A 74 -3.99 -8.88 -8.50
CA ASP A 74 -4.69 -8.84 -9.79
C ASP A 74 -6.14 -9.33 -9.70
N PHE A 75 -6.45 -10.16 -8.70
CA PHE A 75 -7.76 -10.72 -8.41
C PHE A 75 -8.19 -10.42 -6.97
N PRO A 76 -8.14 -9.14 -6.52
CA PRO A 76 -8.40 -8.77 -5.12
C PRO A 76 -9.80 -9.17 -4.61
N GLU A 77 -10.76 -9.42 -5.49
CA GLU A 77 -12.08 -9.95 -5.17
C GLU A 77 -12.02 -11.35 -4.57
N LYS A 78 -11.10 -12.20 -5.05
CA LYS A 78 -10.96 -13.61 -4.68
C LYS A 78 -10.10 -13.84 -3.43
N TYR A 79 -9.31 -12.86 -3.03
CA TYR A 79 -8.29 -13.03 -1.98
C TYR A 79 -8.47 -12.09 -0.79
N GLY A 80 -7.93 -12.53 0.35
CA GLY A 80 -7.85 -11.76 1.59
C GLY A 80 -9.17 -11.69 2.37
N SER A 81 -9.07 -11.18 3.59
CA SER A 81 -10.22 -11.02 4.49
C SER A 81 -10.26 -9.60 5.04
N PHE A 82 -11.46 -9.04 5.14
CA PHE A 82 -11.67 -7.70 5.70
C PHE A 82 -11.28 -7.67 7.17
N ARG A 83 -10.51 -6.66 7.54
CA ARG A 83 -10.10 -6.33 8.90
C ARG A 83 -10.37 -4.87 9.16
N SER A 84 -11.00 -4.53 10.28
CA SER A 84 -10.99 -3.16 10.80
C SER A 84 -9.56 -2.78 11.21
N PRO A 85 -9.27 -1.50 11.46
CA PRO A 85 -7.97 -1.07 11.95
C PRO A 85 -7.61 -1.73 13.29
N ALA A 86 -8.60 -1.96 14.16
CA ALA A 86 -8.40 -2.65 15.43
C ALA A 86 -8.03 -4.13 15.23
N GLU A 87 -8.72 -4.83 14.32
CA GLU A 87 -8.42 -6.22 13.99
C GLU A 87 -7.03 -6.37 13.37
N ALA A 88 -6.66 -5.50 12.41
CA ALA A 88 -5.35 -5.51 11.78
C ALA A 88 -4.23 -5.25 12.81
N PHE A 89 -4.42 -4.25 13.67
CA PHE A 89 -3.49 -3.95 14.76
C PHE A 89 -3.34 -5.13 15.73
N TYR A 90 -4.44 -5.78 16.11
CA TYR A 90 -4.42 -6.96 16.97
C TYR A 90 -3.60 -8.10 16.35
N GLN A 91 -3.80 -8.37 15.05
CA GLN A 91 -3.05 -9.41 14.34
C GLN A 91 -1.55 -9.11 14.28
N LEU A 92 -1.17 -7.87 13.94
CA LEU A 92 0.22 -7.41 13.98
C LEU A 92 0.82 -7.57 15.36
N SER A 93 0.11 -7.13 16.40
CA SER A 93 0.56 -7.20 17.79
C SER A 93 0.81 -8.63 18.24
N ARG A 94 -0.11 -9.55 17.87
CA ARG A 94 0.01 -10.98 18.17
C ARG A 94 1.24 -11.59 17.52
N VAL A 95 1.47 -11.30 16.25
CA VAL A 95 2.66 -11.76 15.51
C VAL A 95 3.94 -11.20 16.13
N ALA A 96 3.97 -9.90 16.43
CA ALA A 96 5.14 -9.24 17.00
C ALA A 96 5.52 -9.81 18.36
N ARG A 97 4.55 -9.98 19.27
CA ARG A 97 4.76 -10.57 20.59
C ARG A 97 5.22 -12.02 20.51
N LYS A 98 4.60 -12.83 19.64
CA LYS A 98 5.01 -14.23 19.44
C LYS A 98 6.45 -14.33 18.95
N ALA A 99 6.87 -13.44 18.05
CA ALA A 99 8.22 -13.41 17.51
C ALA A 99 9.21 -12.60 18.36
N ARG A 100 8.77 -11.99 19.48
CA ARG A 100 9.56 -11.11 20.35
C ARG A 100 10.24 -9.95 19.61
N VAL A 101 9.56 -9.40 18.60
CA VAL A 101 10.01 -8.23 17.83
C VAL A 101 9.22 -6.99 18.22
N ASN A 102 9.84 -5.81 18.11
CA ASN A 102 9.22 -4.53 18.49
C ASN A 102 8.93 -3.60 17.29
N GLN A 103 9.00 -4.14 16.08
CA GLN A 103 8.77 -3.41 14.83
C GLN A 103 7.62 -4.06 14.06
N LEU A 104 6.80 -3.22 13.45
CA LEU A 104 5.68 -3.59 12.60
C LEU A 104 5.93 -3.16 11.16
N ARG A 105 5.24 -3.79 10.22
CA ARG A 105 5.28 -3.41 8.81
C ARG A 105 3.93 -3.64 8.16
N ILE A 106 3.52 -2.71 7.30
CA ILE A 106 2.50 -2.98 6.29
C ILE A 106 3.19 -2.98 4.93
N SER A 107 3.00 -4.07 4.19
CA SER A 107 3.59 -4.30 2.87
C SER A 107 2.62 -5.12 2.01
N GLY A 108 3.14 -5.78 0.97
CA GLY A 108 2.37 -6.53 -0.01
C GLY A 108 1.99 -5.64 -1.18
N ALA A 109 0.68 -5.51 -1.41
CA ALA A 109 0.11 -4.81 -2.55
C ALA A 109 0.27 -3.26 -2.45
N GLU A 110 -0.80 -2.47 -2.41
CA GLU A 110 -0.69 -1.02 -2.15
C GLU A 110 -1.37 -0.63 -0.82
N PRO A 111 -0.62 -0.53 0.29
CA PRO A 111 -1.14 -0.19 1.61
C PRO A 111 -1.88 1.15 1.73
N THR A 112 -1.74 2.10 0.81
CA THR A 112 -2.46 3.38 0.87
C THR A 112 -3.90 3.33 0.40
N LEU A 113 -4.34 2.24 -0.26
CA LEU A 113 -5.76 2.04 -0.56
C LEU A 113 -6.59 1.99 0.75
N GLY A 114 -7.67 2.75 0.84
CA GLY A 114 -8.47 2.88 2.05
C GLY A 114 -7.81 3.80 3.08
N LYS A 115 -7.66 5.08 2.74
CA LYS A 115 -7.05 6.12 3.60
C LYS A 115 -7.57 6.11 5.04
N SER A 116 -8.87 6.05 5.24
CA SER A 116 -9.48 5.99 6.59
C SER A 116 -9.02 4.75 7.38
N HIS A 117 -8.93 3.60 6.74
CA HIS A 117 -8.44 2.37 7.37
C HIS A 117 -6.97 2.53 7.79
N LEU A 118 -6.12 2.97 6.87
CA LEU A 118 -4.69 3.12 7.13
C LEU A 118 -4.44 4.10 8.29
N LEU A 119 -5.03 5.29 8.25
CA LEU A 119 -4.86 6.30 9.31
C LEU A 119 -5.35 5.78 10.68
N GLY A 120 -6.47 5.05 10.71
CA GLY A 120 -6.96 4.41 11.94
C GLY A 120 -6.01 3.34 12.49
N LEU A 121 -5.29 2.62 11.60
CA LEU A 121 -4.30 1.62 12.00
C LEU A 121 -3.04 2.30 12.52
N LEU A 122 -2.55 3.33 11.82
CA LEU A 122 -1.37 4.10 12.23
C LEU A 122 -1.58 4.76 13.60
N ALA A 123 -2.77 5.30 13.87
CA ALA A 123 -3.11 5.86 15.18
C ALA A 123 -2.98 4.84 16.32
N LYS A 124 -3.45 3.60 16.11
CA LYS A 124 -3.33 2.52 17.10
C LYS A 124 -1.89 2.12 17.35
N VAL A 125 -1.08 2.11 16.30
CA VAL A 125 0.35 1.83 16.41
C VAL A 125 1.07 2.94 17.15
N ASP A 126 0.76 4.20 16.84
CA ASP A 126 1.36 5.37 17.49
C ASP A 126 1.10 5.37 19.00
N SER A 127 -0.12 4.95 19.42
CA SER A 127 -0.49 4.80 20.84
C SER A 127 -0.02 3.50 21.49
N SER A 128 0.70 2.62 20.79
CA SER A 128 1.10 1.29 21.27
C SER A 128 2.53 1.24 21.83
N PRO A 129 2.94 0.16 22.52
CA PRO A 129 4.35 -0.01 22.93
C PRO A 129 5.30 -0.35 21.77
N PHE A 130 4.81 -0.61 20.56
CA PHE A 130 5.67 -0.87 19.41
C PHE A 130 6.49 0.36 19.06
N ARG A 131 7.75 0.18 18.68
CA ARG A 131 8.70 1.28 18.47
C ARG A 131 8.55 1.94 17.10
N LEU A 132 8.27 1.13 16.08
CA LEU A 132 8.32 1.54 14.67
C LEU A 132 7.31 0.75 13.86
N LEU A 133 6.65 1.43 12.93
CA LEU A 133 5.97 0.83 11.80
C LEU A 133 6.59 1.29 10.48
N ILE A 134 6.99 0.34 9.66
CA ILE A 134 7.44 0.56 8.29
C ILE A 134 6.24 0.46 7.35
N LEU A 135 5.93 1.55 6.64
CA LEU A 135 4.83 1.62 5.67
C LEU A 135 5.42 1.59 4.26
N GLU A 136 5.29 0.47 3.55
CA GLU A 136 5.84 0.34 2.19
C GLU A 136 4.79 0.59 1.13
N ILE A 137 5.07 1.53 0.23
CA ILE A 137 4.09 2.03 -0.74
C ILE A 137 4.73 2.21 -2.12
N ASN A 138 3.89 2.30 -3.15
CA ASN A 138 4.32 2.70 -4.49
C ASN A 138 4.36 4.22 -4.71
N GLY A 139 3.73 5.01 -3.83
CA GLY A 139 3.75 6.47 -3.85
C GLY A 139 2.67 7.15 -4.70
N ILE A 140 1.89 6.41 -5.51
CA ILE A 140 0.89 6.98 -6.44
C ILE A 140 -0.13 7.85 -5.72
N LEU A 141 -0.80 7.32 -4.69
CA LEU A 141 -1.85 8.06 -3.98
C LEU A 141 -1.30 9.21 -3.14
N ILE A 142 -0.08 9.09 -2.60
CA ILE A 142 0.55 10.18 -1.85
C ILE A 142 0.97 11.31 -2.79
N GLY A 143 1.40 10.98 -4.02
CA GLY A 143 1.67 11.97 -5.05
C GLY A 143 0.42 12.72 -5.50
N ALA A 144 -0.68 11.99 -5.69
CA ALA A 144 -1.95 12.55 -6.14
C ALA A 144 -2.69 13.36 -5.06
N ASP A 145 -2.52 13.03 -3.78
CA ASP A 145 -3.17 13.71 -2.64
C ASP A 145 -2.15 14.17 -1.58
N PRO A 146 -1.76 15.45 -1.58
CA PRO A 146 -0.88 16.01 -0.56
C PRO A 146 -1.42 15.93 0.88
N ASP A 147 -2.75 15.83 1.05
CA ASP A 147 -3.33 15.61 2.38
C ASP A 147 -2.91 14.28 2.98
N TYR A 148 -2.72 13.26 2.14
CA TYR A 148 -2.27 11.95 2.59
C TYR A 148 -0.92 12.04 3.33
N ALA A 149 0.05 12.76 2.76
CA ALA A 149 1.34 12.99 3.40
C ALA A 149 1.20 13.75 4.73
N ARG A 150 0.39 14.82 4.77
CA ARG A 150 0.13 15.60 5.99
C ARG A 150 -0.48 14.76 7.11
N GLN A 151 -1.37 13.84 6.77
CA GLN A 151 -2.01 12.96 7.75
C GLN A 151 -1.04 11.91 8.28
N ILE A 152 -0.21 11.32 7.41
CA ILE A 152 0.84 10.36 7.82
C ILE A 152 1.88 11.02 8.73
N ALA A 153 2.28 12.26 8.43
CA ALA A 153 3.28 13.00 9.20
C ALA A 153 2.92 13.22 10.68
N ARG A 154 1.64 13.09 11.05
CA ARG A 154 1.18 13.22 12.44
C ARG A 154 1.63 12.07 13.34
N PHE A 155 1.97 10.91 12.75
CA PHE A 155 2.36 9.73 13.51
C PHE A 155 3.87 9.66 13.69
N LYS A 156 4.33 9.64 14.95
CA LYS A 156 5.75 9.72 15.32
C LYS A 156 6.48 8.39 15.13
N LYS A 157 5.73 7.28 15.12
CA LYS A 157 6.27 5.92 15.01
C LYS A 157 6.22 5.33 13.61
N VAL A 158 5.86 6.13 12.59
CA VAL A 158 5.70 5.67 11.22
C VAL A 158 6.87 6.11 10.37
N HIS A 159 7.42 5.17 9.60
CA HIS A 159 8.46 5.43 8.62
C HIS A 159 8.03 4.89 7.25
N THR A 160 7.87 5.79 6.29
CA THR A 160 7.37 5.47 4.95
C THR A 160 8.50 5.04 4.03
N ARG A 161 8.29 3.99 3.23
CA ARG A 161 9.23 3.58 2.18
C ARG A 161 8.57 3.72 0.83
N VAL A 162 9.08 4.61 -0.02
CA VAL A 162 8.53 4.82 -1.36
C VAL A 162 9.31 4.00 -2.36
N SER A 163 8.65 3.06 -3.03
CA SER A 163 9.30 2.21 -4.03
C SER A 163 9.19 2.80 -5.44
N LEU A 164 10.25 3.48 -5.90
CA LEU A 164 10.38 3.90 -7.29
C LEU A 164 10.52 2.67 -8.22
N LYS A 165 9.82 2.67 -9.36
CA LYS A 165 9.71 1.48 -10.23
C LYS A 165 10.49 1.60 -11.53
N ALA A 166 10.88 2.81 -11.92
CA ALA A 166 11.59 3.10 -13.15
C ALA A 166 12.32 4.44 -13.05
N GLY A 167 13.24 4.69 -13.98
CA GLY A 167 13.95 5.98 -14.12
C GLY A 167 13.48 6.82 -15.31
N THR A 168 12.57 6.30 -16.15
CA THR A 168 11.95 7.05 -17.26
C THR A 168 10.46 6.70 -17.37
N PRO A 169 9.64 7.57 -17.99
CA PRO A 169 8.22 7.29 -18.23
C PRO A 169 7.96 6.01 -19.04
N GLU A 170 8.76 5.73 -20.07
CA GLU A 170 8.60 4.56 -20.94
C GLU A 170 8.92 3.27 -20.17
N ALA A 171 9.99 3.30 -19.37
CA ALA A 171 10.33 2.21 -18.48
C ALA A 171 9.26 2.03 -17.39
N PHE A 172 8.62 3.10 -16.91
CA PHE A 172 7.54 3.03 -15.94
C PHE A 172 6.31 2.34 -16.52
N THR A 173 5.90 2.73 -17.73
CA THR A 173 4.76 2.12 -18.42
C THR A 173 5.00 0.64 -18.72
N SER A 174 6.11 0.31 -19.38
CA SER A 174 6.43 -1.08 -19.72
C SER A 174 6.54 -1.99 -18.49
N LYS A 175 7.04 -1.46 -17.37
CA LYS A 175 7.20 -2.23 -16.13
C LYS A 175 5.93 -2.39 -15.33
N THR A 176 5.06 -1.37 -15.29
CA THR A 176 3.97 -1.27 -14.31
C THR A 176 2.57 -1.32 -14.91
N GLY A 177 2.44 -1.18 -16.22
CA GLY A 177 1.15 -1.05 -16.91
C GLY A 177 0.52 0.35 -16.80
N ALA A 178 1.08 1.25 -15.99
CA ALA A 178 0.53 2.58 -15.81
C ALA A 178 0.91 3.53 -16.96
N LYS A 179 0.06 4.51 -17.22
CA LYS A 179 0.30 5.58 -18.18
C LYS A 179 1.59 6.38 -17.88
N PRO A 180 2.34 6.83 -18.90
CA PRO A 180 3.62 7.50 -18.71
C PRO A 180 3.47 8.83 -17.96
N GLU A 181 2.34 9.52 -18.08
CA GLU A 181 2.04 10.77 -17.38
C GLU A 181 1.98 10.58 -15.84
N SER A 182 1.76 9.34 -15.37
CA SER A 182 1.76 9.02 -13.95
C SER A 182 3.15 8.73 -13.38
N PHE A 183 4.20 8.76 -14.21
CA PHE A 183 5.59 8.51 -13.79
C PHE A 183 6.05 9.44 -12.67
N GLU A 184 5.62 10.70 -12.69
CA GLU A 184 6.03 11.71 -11.71
C GLU A 184 5.33 11.56 -10.35
N LEU A 185 4.23 10.78 -10.25
CA LEU A 185 3.44 10.68 -9.02
C LEU A 185 4.23 10.14 -7.82
N PRO A 186 5.04 9.06 -7.92
CA PRO A 186 5.86 8.62 -6.79
C PRO A 186 6.87 9.67 -6.33
N PHE A 187 7.47 10.43 -7.25
CA PHE A 187 8.40 11.53 -6.93
C PHE A 187 7.67 12.70 -6.27
N GLN A 188 6.50 13.08 -6.79
CA GLN A 188 5.62 14.05 -6.14
C GLN A 188 5.20 13.57 -4.75
N GLY A 189 5.00 12.27 -4.55
CA GLY A 189 4.74 11.66 -3.25
C GLY A 189 5.88 11.88 -2.25
N ILE A 190 7.13 11.72 -2.70
CA ILE A 190 8.32 12.05 -1.91
C ILE A 190 8.35 13.55 -1.56
N VAL A 191 8.09 14.43 -2.53
CA VAL A 191 8.00 15.88 -2.28
C VAL A 191 6.92 16.21 -1.25
N ASN A 192 5.76 15.56 -1.34
CA ASN A 192 4.66 15.77 -0.41
C ASN A 192 5.03 15.29 1.01
N LEU A 193 5.69 14.13 1.15
CA LEU A 193 6.19 13.61 2.43
C LEU A 193 7.24 14.54 3.05
N LEU A 194 8.18 15.04 2.24
CA LEU A 194 9.20 15.98 2.66
C LEU A 194 8.60 17.29 3.17
N LYS A 195 7.68 17.90 2.39
CA LYS A 195 6.98 19.14 2.78
C LYS A 195 6.15 18.96 4.06
N ALA A 196 5.59 17.78 4.28
CA ALA A 196 4.82 17.46 5.47
C ALA A 196 5.68 17.16 6.71
N GLY A 197 7.01 17.00 6.55
CA GLY A 197 7.88 16.57 7.64
C GLY A 197 7.68 15.11 8.06
N ALA A 198 7.13 14.27 7.17
CA ALA A 198 6.98 12.85 7.44
C ALA A 198 8.35 12.14 7.44
N SER A 199 8.50 11.06 8.22
CA SER A 199 9.68 10.20 8.13
C SER A 199 9.58 9.28 6.91
N PHE A 200 10.56 9.32 6.00
CA PHE A 200 10.56 8.49 4.79
C PHE A 200 11.97 8.11 4.30
N HIS A 201 12.04 7.13 3.39
CA HIS A 201 13.11 6.93 2.42
C HIS A 201 12.62 6.26 1.13
#